data_AF-A0A5A9X8P5-F1
#
_entry.id   AF-A0A5A9X8P5-F1
#
_cell.length_a   1.000
_cell.length_b   1.000
_cell.length_c   1.000
_cell.angle_alpha   90.00
_cell.angle_beta   90.00
_cell.angle_gamma   90.00
#
_symmetry.space_group_name_H-M   'P 1'
#
loop_
_entity.id
_entity.type
_entity.pdbx_description
1 polymer ?
#
loop_
_entity_poly.entity_id
_entity_poly.type
_entity_poly.pdbx_seq_one_letter_code
_entity_poly.pdbx_strand_id
1 'polypeptide(L)'
;MSLFKRSVVSEITSHAGVVFSTLVVVWLSVLLVRLLGEAANGSIGADIVFGLAAFSSITALPVILSVSLFIAVLTTVTRSYRESEMVVWFVSGLSLKDWIVPILRCAVPVSVLIAMLTLFASPWAYRQIDEYRQRYEQRSDLSKVTAGQFIETQGGDRVFFAEAPSAPGEELGRIIARVIDPEWHSVITAESAHIQTEKNGDRFLVLTSGHRYDLKPGKSDFRLFDFERYGFRLESKSDSTSLEAVRREAEGKIKGRPTAQLVADDTDRARAQFMWRLALPLAALNLALLAIPLGAVNPRLGRSGDFLLAGLVGLLYMNLINLSKGWISNGQLDFGVGLWLVHALFLALMMYMMWRRLRVKAPKKPSPPATA
;
A
#
# COMPACT_ATOMS: atom_id res chain seq x y z
N MET A 1 37.77 6.18 19.87
CA MET A 1 36.31 5.95 19.82
C MET A 1 35.58 6.68 18.68
N SER A 2 36.05 7.84 18.20
CA SER A 2 35.42 8.56 17.08
C SER A 2 35.55 7.83 15.73
N LEU A 3 36.68 7.16 15.48
CA LEU A 3 36.94 6.43 14.22
C LEU A 3 35.95 5.29 13.98
N PHE A 4 35.74 4.40 14.97
CA PHE A 4 34.74 3.33 14.90
C PHE A 4 33.33 3.87 14.62
N LYS A 5 32.89 4.88 15.39
CA LYS A 5 31.57 5.47 15.21
C LYS A 5 31.41 6.04 13.79
N ARG A 6 32.44 6.65 13.22
CA ARG A 6 32.43 7.16 11.86
C ARG A 6 32.42 6.03 10.81
N SER A 7 33.19 4.97 11.05
CA SER A 7 33.22 3.78 10.18
C SER A 7 31.84 3.11 10.10
N VAL A 8 31.24 2.81 11.26
CA VAL A 8 29.92 2.17 11.33
C VAL A 8 28.84 3.05 10.71
N VAL A 9 28.86 4.36 10.95
CA VAL A 9 27.93 5.29 10.30
C VAL A 9 28.10 5.25 8.78
N SER A 10 29.34 5.32 8.28
CA SER A 10 29.62 5.26 6.84
C SER A 10 29.14 3.95 6.21
N GLU A 11 29.37 2.83 6.89
CA GLU A 11 28.99 1.50 6.43
C GLU A 11 27.46 1.33 6.41
N ILE A 12 26.77 1.75 7.48
CA ILE A 12 25.30 1.78 7.53
C ILE A 12 24.75 2.66 6.40
N THR A 13 25.31 3.85 6.17
CA THR A 13 24.81 4.74 5.10
C THR A 13 25.02 4.16 3.71
N SER A 14 26.15 3.48 3.48
CA SER A 14 26.45 2.80 2.21
C SER A 14 25.45 1.66 1.97
N HIS A 15 25.28 0.76 2.94
CA HIS A 15 24.30 -0.32 2.85
C HIS A 15 22.87 0.20 2.72
N ALA A 16 22.51 1.27 3.44
CA ALA A 16 21.19 1.88 3.34
C ALA A 16 20.93 2.43 1.93
N GLY A 17 21.93 3.08 1.30
CA GLY A 17 21.83 3.57 -0.07
C GLY A 17 21.59 2.44 -1.08
N VAL A 18 22.34 1.34 -0.99
CA VAL A 18 22.18 0.17 -1.88
C VAL A 18 20.83 -0.51 -1.70
N VAL A 19 20.40 -0.73 -0.45
CA VAL A 19 19.11 -1.37 -0.17
C VAL A 19 17.97 -0.45 -0.58
N PHE A 20 18.06 0.85 -0.30
CA PHE A 20 17.07 1.84 -0.70
C PHE A 20 16.88 1.87 -2.22
N SER A 21 17.97 1.99 -3.00
CA SER A 21 17.87 2.01 -4.46
C SER A 21 17.27 0.73 -5.01
N THR A 22 17.67 -0.42 -4.48
CA THR A 22 17.11 -1.74 -4.84
C THR A 22 15.60 -1.80 -4.57
N LEU A 23 15.16 -1.40 -3.38
CA LEU A 23 13.74 -1.40 -3.01
C LEU A 23 12.91 -0.42 -3.83
N VAL A 24 13.46 0.75 -4.18
CA VAL A 24 12.80 1.72 -5.07
C VAL A 24 12.61 1.14 -6.47
N VAL A 25 13.62 0.47 -7.03
CA VAL A 25 13.51 -0.18 -8.35
C VAL A 25 12.45 -1.29 -8.34
N VAL A 26 12.46 -2.15 -7.31
CA VAL A 26 11.44 -3.20 -7.16
C VAL A 26 10.04 -2.60 -7.04
N TRP A 27 9.89 -1.56 -6.21
CA TRP A 27 8.61 -0.86 -6.03
C TRP A 27 8.10 -0.25 -7.35
N LEU A 28 8.97 0.48 -8.06
CA LEU A 28 8.63 1.10 -9.34
C LEU A 28 8.23 0.07 -10.39
N SER A 29 8.92 -1.07 -10.45
CA SER A 29 8.59 -2.16 -11.35
C SER A 29 7.19 -2.72 -11.08
N VAL A 30 6.90 -3.08 -9.83
CA VAL A 30 5.57 -3.59 -9.43
C VAL A 30 4.47 -2.55 -9.67
N LEU A 31 4.75 -1.28 -9.33
CA LEU A 31 3.83 -0.18 -9.53
C LEU A 31 3.52 0.04 -11.01
N LEU A 32 4.53 0.05 -11.87
CA LEU A 32 4.35 0.27 -13.30
C LEU A 32 3.55 -0.86 -13.95
N VAL A 33 3.85 -2.12 -13.61
CA VAL A 33 3.06 -3.28 -14.07
C VAL A 33 1.60 -3.14 -13.65
N ARG A 34 1.35 -2.75 -12.38
CA ARG A 34 0.00 -2.54 -11.88
C ARG A 34 -0.73 -1.41 -12.62
N LEU A 35 -0.09 -0.26 -12.80
CA LEU A 35 -0.70 0.89 -13.47
C LEU A 35 -0.93 0.63 -14.96
N LEU A 36 0.00 -0.04 -15.65
CA LEU A 36 -0.21 -0.45 -17.03
C LEU A 36 -1.33 -1.47 -17.16
N GLY A 37 -1.50 -2.38 -16.20
CA GLY A 37 -2.65 -3.27 -16.13
C GLY A 37 -3.97 -2.51 -15.91
N GLU A 38 -3.99 -1.53 -15.02
CA GLU A 38 -5.12 -0.61 -14.84
C GLU A 38 -5.43 0.15 -16.15
N ALA A 39 -4.41 0.56 -16.91
CA ALA A 39 -4.57 1.25 -18.19
C ALA A 39 -5.08 0.35 -19.31
N ALA A 40 -4.55 -0.87 -19.41
CA ALA A 40 -4.99 -1.87 -20.39
C ALA A 40 -6.46 -2.26 -20.19
N ASN A 41 -6.94 -2.24 -18.96
CA ASN A 41 -8.34 -2.49 -18.60
C ASN A 41 -9.25 -1.25 -18.78
N GLY A 42 -8.74 -0.15 -19.35
CA GLY A 42 -9.50 1.09 -19.58
C GLY A 42 -9.88 1.86 -18.30
N SER A 43 -9.32 1.49 -17.14
CA SER A 43 -9.64 2.15 -15.87
C SER A 43 -8.88 3.46 -15.66
N ILE A 44 -7.69 3.59 -16.27
CA ILE A 44 -6.87 4.81 -16.27
C ILE A 44 -6.28 5.06 -17.67
N GLY A 45 -5.99 6.32 -18.00
CA GLY A 45 -5.39 6.67 -19.29
C GLY A 45 -3.88 6.43 -19.27
N ALA A 46 -3.31 6.03 -20.40
CA ALA A 46 -1.86 5.86 -20.53
C ALA A 46 -1.09 7.17 -20.27
N ASP A 47 -1.72 8.31 -20.54
CA ASP A 47 -1.20 9.67 -20.31
C ASP A 47 -1.04 10.01 -18.82
N ILE A 48 -1.86 9.42 -17.93
CA ILE A 48 -1.80 9.70 -16.49
C ILE A 48 -0.93 8.73 -15.70
N VAL A 49 -0.48 7.61 -16.30
CA VAL A 49 0.30 6.56 -15.63
C VAL A 49 1.58 7.12 -14.99
N PHE A 50 2.34 7.93 -15.72
CA PHE A 50 3.60 8.49 -15.22
C PHE A 50 3.38 9.45 -14.03
N GLY A 51 2.38 10.33 -14.12
CA GLY A 51 2.04 11.25 -13.02
C GLY A 51 1.61 10.49 -11.77
N LEU A 52 0.76 9.48 -11.95
CA LEU A 52 0.28 8.62 -10.87
C LEU A 52 1.42 7.79 -10.25
N ALA A 53 2.36 7.32 -11.07
CA ALA A 53 3.55 6.60 -10.61
C ALA A 53 4.45 7.48 -9.74
N ALA A 54 4.66 8.75 -10.15
CA ALA A 54 5.47 9.71 -9.40
C ALA A 54 4.88 9.98 -8.01
N PHE A 55 3.60 10.32 -7.91
CA PHE A 55 2.95 10.56 -6.61
C PHE A 55 2.89 9.29 -5.76
N SER A 56 2.60 8.14 -6.37
CA SER A 56 2.56 6.86 -5.65
C SER A 56 3.93 6.50 -5.06
N SER A 57 5.02 6.84 -5.75
CA SER A 57 6.38 6.64 -5.24
C SER A 57 6.64 7.46 -3.98
N ILE A 58 6.16 8.72 -3.91
CA ILE A 58 6.26 9.57 -2.72
C ILE A 58 5.58 8.92 -1.51
N THR A 59 4.41 8.29 -1.73
CA THR A 59 3.67 7.61 -0.65
C THR A 59 4.36 6.35 -0.13
N ALA A 60 5.23 5.72 -0.94
CA ALA A 60 5.95 4.50 -0.58
C ALA A 60 7.27 4.77 0.16
N LEU A 61 7.88 5.95 -0.05
CA LEU A 61 9.17 6.33 0.54
C LEU A 61 9.28 6.11 2.06
N PRO A 62 8.28 6.47 2.90
CA PRO A 62 8.36 6.23 4.34
C PRO A 62 8.63 4.78 4.73
N VAL A 63 7.92 3.84 4.08
CA VAL A 63 8.04 2.41 4.33
C VAL A 63 9.38 1.90 3.80
N ILE A 64 9.76 2.31 2.58
CA ILE A 64 11.02 1.92 1.96
C ILE A 64 12.21 2.38 2.82
N LEU A 65 12.22 3.62 3.31
CA LEU A 65 13.27 4.15 4.18
C LEU A 65 13.36 3.40 5.52
N SER A 66 12.21 3.04 6.11
CA SER A 66 12.17 2.28 7.36
C SER A 66 12.80 0.90 7.19
N VAL A 67 12.43 0.21 6.12
CA VAL A 67 12.94 -1.14 5.81
C VAL A 67 14.40 -1.09 5.37
N SER A 68 14.80 -0.11 4.57
CA SER A 68 16.19 0.02 4.12
C SER A 68 17.14 0.29 5.28
N LEU A 69 16.75 1.16 6.23
CA LEU A 69 17.50 1.41 7.45
C LEU A 69 17.63 0.14 8.30
N PHE A 70 16.54 -0.60 8.50
CA PHE A 70 16.56 -1.86 9.26
C PHE A 70 17.53 -2.88 8.65
N ILE A 71 17.42 -3.13 7.35
CA ILE A 71 18.27 -4.11 6.64
C ILE A 71 19.73 -3.63 6.62
N ALA A 72 19.99 -2.33 6.46
CA ALA A 72 21.34 -1.79 6.47
C ALA A 72 22.04 -1.99 7.82
N VAL A 73 21.37 -1.66 8.93
CA VAL A 73 21.91 -1.88 10.28
C VAL A 73 22.10 -3.37 10.53
N LEU A 74 21.10 -4.19 10.18
CA LEU A 74 21.17 -5.64 10.35
C LEU A 74 22.36 -6.24 9.59
N THR A 75 22.56 -5.82 8.34
CA THR A 75 23.66 -6.29 7.48
C THR A 75 25.01 -5.89 8.04
N THR A 76 25.15 -4.63 8.47
CA THR A 76 26.38 -4.11 9.08
C THR A 76 26.75 -4.91 10.33
N VAL A 77 25.80 -5.09 11.25
CA VAL A 77 26.03 -5.86 12.48
C VAL A 77 26.38 -7.31 12.15
N THR A 78 25.60 -7.95 11.28
CA THR A 78 25.83 -9.35 10.88
C THR A 78 27.21 -9.55 10.25
N ARG A 79 27.67 -8.59 9.42
CA ARG A 79 29.02 -8.60 8.83
C ARG A 79 30.09 -8.52 9.91
N SER A 80 30.02 -7.58 10.84
CA SER A 80 31.00 -7.46 11.93
C SER A 80 31.05 -8.69 12.85
N TYR A 81 29.94 -9.41 13.02
CA TYR A 81 29.95 -10.71 13.70
C TYR A 81 30.65 -11.81 12.89
N ARG A 82 30.41 -11.86 11.57
CA ARG A 82 30.98 -12.87 10.67
C ARG A 82 32.47 -12.71 10.42
N GLU A 83 32.91 -11.48 10.24
CA GLU A 83 34.33 -11.15 10.01
C GLU A 83 35.15 -11.11 11.31
N SER A 84 34.56 -11.59 12.43
CA SER A 84 35.18 -11.64 13.75
C SER A 84 35.62 -10.28 14.32
N GLU A 85 35.23 -9.15 13.70
CA GLU A 85 35.43 -7.81 14.24
C GLU A 85 34.79 -7.67 15.63
N MET A 86 33.62 -8.29 15.81
CA MET A 86 32.90 -8.29 17.08
C MET A 86 33.63 -9.10 18.17
N VAL A 87 34.41 -10.11 17.80
CA VAL A 87 35.24 -10.85 18.77
C VAL A 87 36.33 -9.95 19.32
N VAL A 88 37.05 -9.25 18.43
CA VAL A 88 38.08 -8.26 18.80
C VAL A 88 37.47 -7.13 19.63
N TRP A 89 36.26 -6.68 19.27
CA TRP A 89 35.49 -5.68 20.01
C TRP A 89 35.27 -6.07 21.48
N PHE A 90 34.76 -7.28 21.72
CA PHE A 90 34.50 -7.75 23.08
C PHE A 90 35.79 -8.01 23.87
N VAL A 91 36.85 -8.51 23.24
CA VAL A 91 38.17 -8.71 23.90
C VAL A 91 38.80 -7.37 24.29
N SER A 92 38.51 -6.31 23.55
CA SER A 92 38.95 -4.95 23.87
C SER A 92 38.17 -4.30 25.04
N GLY A 93 37.26 -5.04 25.69
CA GLY A 93 36.46 -4.57 26.82
C GLY A 93 35.27 -3.69 26.43
N LEU A 94 34.94 -3.60 25.14
CA LEU A 94 33.84 -2.78 24.65
C LEU A 94 32.53 -3.56 24.64
N SER A 95 31.42 -2.86 24.90
CA SER A 95 30.12 -3.48 25.07
C SER A 95 29.30 -3.46 23.79
N LEU A 96 28.24 -4.29 23.71
CA LEU A 96 27.28 -4.22 22.62
C LEU A 96 26.45 -2.92 22.67
N LYS A 97 26.34 -2.26 23.84
CA LYS A 97 25.61 -1.00 24.00
C LYS A 97 26.26 0.16 23.24
N ASP A 98 27.56 0.09 23.01
CA ASP A 98 28.33 1.11 22.29
C ASP A 98 27.91 1.26 20.82
N TRP A 99 27.20 0.27 20.27
CA TRP A 99 26.58 0.31 18.93
C TRP A 99 25.30 1.16 18.87
N ILE A 100 24.65 1.45 20.00
CA ILE A 100 23.40 2.22 20.03
C ILE A 100 23.62 3.65 19.51
N VAL A 101 24.69 4.31 19.96
CA VAL A 101 24.99 5.70 19.58
C VAL A 101 25.23 5.88 18.07
N PRO A 102 26.13 5.12 17.40
CA PRO A 102 26.32 5.28 15.95
C PRO A 102 25.06 4.91 15.15
N ILE A 103 24.28 3.91 15.59
CA ILE A 103 23.03 3.56 14.92
C ILE A 103 22.00 4.69 15.05
N LEU A 104 21.84 5.27 16.24
CA LEU A 104 20.94 6.41 16.45
C LEU A 104 21.35 7.64 15.63
N ARG A 105 22.65 7.86 15.40
CA ARG A 105 23.11 8.95 14.52
C ARG A 105 22.63 8.81 13.08
N CYS A 106 22.41 7.59 12.60
CA CYS A 106 21.79 7.34 11.28
C CYS A 106 20.25 7.29 11.38
N ALA A 107 19.73 6.61 12.39
CA ALA A 107 18.31 6.32 12.52
C ALA A 107 17.47 7.56 12.85
N VAL A 108 17.97 8.47 13.69
CA VAL A 108 17.23 9.69 14.07
C VAL A 108 17.00 10.61 12.87
N PRO A 109 18.01 11.00 12.07
CA PRO A 109 17.78 11.81 10.87
C PRO A 109 16.82 11.16 9.87
N VAL A 110 16.97 9.84 9.64
CA VAL A 110 16.08 9.09 8.74
C VAL A 110 14.65 9.06 9.29
N SER A 111 14.47 8.90 10.59
CA SER A 111 13.15 8.89 11.22
C SER A 111 12.48 10.26 11.22
N VAL A 112 13.25 11.35 11.37
CA VAL A 112 12.75 12.72 11.17
C VAL A 112 12.32 12.93 9.72
N LEU A 113 13.11 12.47 8.76
CA LEU A 113 12.73 12.51 7.34
C LEU A 113 11.44 11.71 7.08
N ILE A 114 11.32 10.51 7.65
CA ILE A 114 10.10 9.69 7.56
C ILE A 114 8.91 10.45 8.16
N ALA A 115 9.06 11.08 9.33
CA ALA A 115 8.00 11.88 9.94
C ALA A 115 7.57 13.05 9.03
N MET A 116 8.53 13.76 8.43
CA MET A 116 8.21 14.84 7.47
C MET A 116 7.45 14.30 6.25
N LEU A 117 7.87 13.14 5.73
CA LEU A 117 7.20 12.50 4.61
C LEU A 117 5.77 12.08 4.99
N THR A 118 5.56 11.40 6.12
CA THR A 118 4.24 10.89 6.51
C THR A 118 3.26 11.99 6.91
N LEU A 119 3.74 13.07 7.52
CA LEU A 119 2.90 14.16 8.02
C LEU A 119 2.55 15.19 6.94
N PHE A 120 3.40 15.38 5.92
CA PHE A 120 3.22 16.42 4.90
C PHE A 120 3.22 15.89 3.46
N ALA A 121 4.27 15.19 3.04
CA ALA A 121 4.44 14.80 1.64
C ALA A 121 3.44 13.72 1.19
N SER A 122 3.25 12.68 2.00
CA SER A 122 2.31 11.58 1.74
C SER A 122 0.85 12.06 1.64
N PRO A 123 0.29 12.85 2.58
CA PRO A 123 -1.09 13.33 2.42
C PRO A 123 -1.25 14.24 1.19
N TRP A 124 -0.27 15.07 0.87
CA TRP A 124 -0.29 15.83 -0.38
C TRP A 124 -0.29 14.92 -1.61
N ALA A 125 0.58 13.90 -1.65
CA ALA A 125 0.65 12.96 -2.76
C ALA A 125 -0.65 12.15 -2.92
N TYR A 126 -1.25 11.68 -1.82
CA TYR A 126 -2.55 11.01 -1.85
C TYR A 126 -3.66 11.91 -2.41
N ARG A 127 -3.70 13.20 -2.04
CA ARG A 127 -4.66 14.15 -2.64
C ARG A 127 -4.45 14.31 -4.14
N GLN A 128 -3.20 14.44 -4.57
CA GLN A 128 -2.90 14.55 -6.01
C GLN A 128 -3.29 13.28 -6.77
N ILE A 129 -3.07 12.10 -6.19
CA ILE A 129 -3.51 10.82 -6.75
C ILE A 129 -5.03 10.81 -6.92
N ASP A 130 -5.78 11.17 -5.88
CA ASP A 130 -7.24 11.17 -5.91
C ASP A 130 -7.79 12.20 -6.91
N GLU A 131 -7.24 13.42 -6.92
CA GLU A 131 -7.64 14.46 -7.88
C GLU A 131 -7.34 14.08 -9.34
N TYR A 132 -6.18 13.47 -9.60
CA TYR A 132 -5.82 13.01 -10.95
C TYR A 132 -6.74 11.88 -11.42
N ARG A 133 -7.08 10.94 -10.51
CA ARG A 133 -8.04 9.86 -10.81
C ARG A 133 -9.44 10.42 -11.08
N GLN A 134 -9.94 11.33 -10.25
CA GLN A 134 -11.26 11.94 -10.42
C GLN A 134 -11.38 12.73 -11.73
N ARG A 135 -10.35 13.53 -12.08
CA ARG A 135 -10.34 14.25 -13.36
C ARG A 135 -10.34 13.30 -14.55
N TYR A 136 -9.66 12.16 -14.44
CA TYR A 136 -9.70 11.13 -15.47
C TYR A 136 -11.06 10.45 -15.55
N GLU A 137 -11.67 10.05 -14.43
CA GLU A 137 -12.99 9.42 -14.42
C GLU A 137 -14.07 10.33 -15.03
N GLN A 138 -14.07 11.63 -14.71
CA GLN A 138 -15.01 12.60 -15.28
C GLN A 138 -14.86 12.74 -16.80
N ARG A 139 -13.63 12.71 -17.32
CA ARG A 139 -13.35 12.75 -18.77
C ARG A 139 -13.60 11.40 -19.45
N SER A 140 -13.25 10.32 -18.78
CA SER A 140 -13.25 8.96 -19.32
C SER A 140 -14.63 8.32 -19.29
N ASP A 141 -15.54 8.70 -18.39
CA ASP A 141 -16.94 8.26 -18.50
C ASP A 141 -17.61 8.75 -19.80
N LEU A 142 -17.06 9.77 -20.49
CA LEU A 142 -17.45 10.16 -21.86
C LEU A 142 -16.80 9.26 -22.96
N SER A 143 -15.79 8.46 -22.61
CA SER A 143 -14.98 7.65 -23.53
C SER A 143 -14.91 6.16 -23.14
N LYS A 144 -15.59 5.74 -22.06
CA LYS A 144 -15.53 4.39 -21.49
C LYS A 144 -16.28 3.36 -22.30
N VAL A 145 -16.93 3.77 -23.39
CA VAL A 145 -17.33 2.84 -24.43
C VAL A 145 -16.25 2.92 -25.51
N THR A 146 -15.13 2.24 -25.27
CA THR A 146 -14.08 2.12 -26.28
C THR A 146 -14.65 1.31 -27.45
N ALA A 147 -14.74 1.95 -28.61
CA ALA A 147 -15.23 1.31 -29.82
C ALA A 147 -14.49 -0.01 -30.10
N GLY A 148 -15.23 -1.08 -30.37
CA GLY A 148 -14.70 -2.37 -30.78
C GLY A 148 -14.33 -3.35 -29.66
N GLN A 149 -14.70 -3.09 -28.40
CA GLN A 149 -14.51 -4.05 -27.30
C GLN A 149 -15.83 -4.36 -26.57
N PHE A 150 -15.96 -5.61 -26.12
CA PHE A 150 -17.03 -6.03 -25.22
C PHE A 150 -16.66 -5.64 -23.78
N ILE A 151 -17.50 -4.83 -23.14
CA ILE A 151 -17.32 -4.36 -21.77
C ILE A 151 -18.33 -5.09 -20.88
N GLU A 152 -17.82 -5.82 -19.90
CA GLU A 152 -18.61 -6.58 -18.94
C GLU A 152 -18.75 -5.82 -17.62
N THR A 153 -19.97 -5.78 -17.07
CA THR A 153 -20.31 -5.15 -15.79
C THR A 153 -21.22 -6.07 -14.98
N GLN A 154 -21.23 -5.93 -13.65
CA GLN A 154 -21.98 -6.80 -12.73
C GLN A 154 -21.63 -8.29 -12.88
N GLY A 155 -20.34 -8.62 -13.06
CA GLY A 155 -19.88 -10.02 -13.07
C GLY A 155 -20.41 -10.89 -14.21
N GLY A 156 -20.81 -10.29 -15.34
CA GLY A 156 -21.27 -11.02 -16.53
C GLY A 156 -22.71 -10.75 -16.91
N ASP A 157 -23.48 -10.17 -15.99
CA ASP A 157 -24.90 -9.93 -16.18
C ASP A 157 -25.16 -8.78 -17.15
N ARG A 158 -24.23 -7.85 -17.32
CA ARG A 158 -24.34 -6.76 -18.30
C ARG A 158 -23.13 -6.75 -19.24
N VAL A 159 -23.37 -6.85 -20.53
CA VAL A 159 -22.32 -6.77 -21.57
C VAL A 159 -22.69 -5.70 -22.57
N PHE A 160 -21.77 -4.78 -22.85
CA PHE A 160 -21.95 -3.69 -23.81
C PHE A 160 -20.90 -3.79 -24.91
N PHE A 161 -21.30 -3.51 -26.14
CA PHE A 161 -20.43 -3.36 -27.30
C PHE A 161 -20.87 -2.14 -28.08
N ALA A 162 -19.92 -1.30 -28.50
CA ALA A 162 -20.19 -0.21 -29.42
C ALA A 162 -19.16 -0.17 -30.53
N GLU A 163 -19.61 0.24 -31.70
CA GLU A 163 -18.75 0.55 -32.84
C GLU A 163 -18.27 2.00 -32.79
N ALA A 164 -17.24 2.31 -33.59
CA ALA A 164 -16.78 3.68 -33.75
C ALA A 164 -17.90 4.54 -34.38
N PRO A 165 -18.01 5.82 -33.99
CA PRO A 165 -19.03 6.70 -34.55
C PRO A 165 -18.88 6.80 -36.08
N SER A 166 -20.01 6.68 -36.78
CA SER A 166 -20.05 6.73 -38.26
C SER A 166 -20.24 8.15 -38.78
N ALA A 167 -20.74 9.07 -37.95
CA ALA A 167 -21.08 10.44 -38.33
C ALA A 167 -20.46 11.50 -37.39
N PRO A 168 -20.14 12.71 -37.89
CA PRO A 168 -19.67 13.82 -37.05
C PRO A 168 -20.79 14.30 -36.11
N GLY A 169 -20.60 14.17 -34.80
CA GLY A 169 -21.57 14.59 -33.78
C GLY A 169 -22.18 13.44 -32.95
N GLU A 170 -21.95 12.19 -33.36
CA GLU A 170 -22.27 11.01 -32.56
C GLU A 170 -21.04 10.60 -31.74
N GLU A 171 -21.22 10.28 -30.45
CA GLU A 171 -20.11 9.82 -29.60
C GLU A 171 -19.82 8.33 -29.85
N LEU A 172 -20.86 7.55 -30.18
CA LEU A 172 -20.79 6.10 -30.39
C LEU A 172 -21.66 5.68 -31.57
N GLY A 173 -21.15 4.73 -32.37
CA GLY A 173 -21.89 4.12 -33.47
C GLY A 173 -22.86 3.03 -32.99
N ARG A 174 -23.01 1.96 -33.79
CA ARG A 174 -23.93 0.86 -33.47
C ARG A 174 -23.60 0.24 -32.14
N ILE A 175 -24.62 0.05 -31.30
CA ILE A 175 -24.48 -0.51 -29.96
C ILE A 175 -25.28 -1.79 -29.83
N ILE A 176 -24.69 -2.75 -29.11
CA ILE A 176 -25.34 -3.97 -28.65
C ILE A 176 -25.12 -4.06 -27.15
N ALA A 177 -26.21 -4.18 -26.39
CA ALA A 177 -26.17 -4.42 -24.96
C ALA A 177 -26.94 -5.69 -24.61
N ARG A 178 -26.39 -6.51 -23.72
CA ARG A 178 -27.05 -7.66 -23.13
C ARG A 178 -27.17 -7.40 -21.63
N VAL A 179 -28.38 -7.54 -21.10
CA VAL A 179 -28.67 -7.40 -19.67
C VAL A 179 -29.40 -8.65 -19.20
N ILE A 180 -28.87 -9.30 -18.18
CA ILE A 180 -29.48 -10.45 -17.53
C ILE A 180 -30.08 -9.96 -16.22
N ASP A 181 -31.40 -9.90 -16.15
CA ASP A 181 -32.13 -9.71 -14.91
C ASP A 181 -32.73 -11.06 -14.45
N PRO A 182 -33.06 -11.24 -13.16
CA PRO A 182 -33.61 -12.49 -12.63
C PRO A 182 -34.92 -12.95 -13.31
N GLU A 183 -35.65 -12.03 -13.93
CA GLU A 183 -36.93 -12.31 -14.59
C GLU A 183 -36.86 -12.25 -16.12
N TRP A 184 -35.96 -11.44 -16.69
CA TRP A 184 -35.88 -11.17 -18.13
C TRP A 184 -34.43 -11.09 -18.60
N HIS A 185 -34.13 -11.73 -19.72
CA HIS A 185 -32.90 -11.53 -20.47
C HIS A 185 -33.16 -10.53 -21.60
N SER A 186 -32.56 -9.36 -21.50
CA SER A 186 -32.72 -8.28 -22.47
C SER A 186 -31.53 -8.22 -23.42
N VAL A 187 -31.80 -8.08 -24.72
CA VAL A 187 -30.83 -7.69 -25.74
C VAL A 187 -31.30 -6.37 -26.33
N ILE A 188 -30.50 -5.32 -26.25
CA ILE A 188 -30.77 -4.01 -26.81
C ILE A 188 -29.81 -3.76 -27.96
N THR A 189 -30.33 -3.32 -29.10
CA THR A 189 -29.54 -2.89 -30.27
C THR A 189 -29.95 -1.49 -30.69
N ALA A 190 -29.01 -0.61 -31.01
CA ALA A 190 -29.29 0.75 -31.47
C ALA A 190 -28.29 1.20 -32.54
N GLU A 191 -28.70 2.13 -33.40
CA GLU A 191 -27.85 2.65 -34.49
C GLU A 191 -26.77 3.61 -34.00
N SER A 192 -27.09 4.44 -33.01
CA SER A 192 -26.11 5.34 -32.39
C SER A 192 -26.42 5.61 -30.92
N ALA A 193 -25.43 6.13 -30.20
CA ALA A 193 -25.65 6.68 -28.87
C ALA A 193 -24.80 7.89 -28.56
N HIS A 194 -25.29 8.66 -27.60
CA HIS A 194 -24.60 9.79 -27.01
C HIS A 194 -24.91 9.87 -25.51
N ILE A 195 -24.01 10.50 -24.77
CA ILE A 195 -24.21 10.74 -23.36
C ILE A 195 -24.83 12.12 -23.17
N GLN A 196 -26.04 12.16 -22.62
CA GLN A 196 -26.71 13.41 -22.25
C GLN A 196 -26.54 13.63 -20.73
N THR A 197 -26.06 14.83 -20.35
CA THR A 197 -25.99 15.25 -18.95
C THR A 197 -27.12 16.23 -18.67
N GLU A 198 -28.00 15.89 -17.74
CA GLU A 198 -29.12 16.71 -17.31
C GLU A 198 -28.67 17.82 -16.36
N LYS A 199 -29.50 18.87 -16.22
CA LYS A 199 -29.18 20.05 -15.39
C LYS A 199 -28.97 19.73 -13.90
N ASN A 200 -29.50 18.60 -13.44
CA ASN A 200 -29.34 18.08 -12.07
C ASN A 200 -28.03 17.31 -11.87
N GLY A 201 -27.20 17.16 -12.91
CA GLY A 201 -25.95 16.39 -12.88
C GLY A 201 -26.12 14.90 -13.19
N ASP A 202 -27.35 14.43 -13.39
CA ASP A 202 -27.60 13.04 -13.81
C ASP A 202 -27.16 12.84 -15.26
N ARG A 203 -26.59 11.67 -15.53
CA ARG A 203 -26.10 11.31 -16.86
C ARG A 203 -26.92 10.16 -17.41
N PHE A 204 -27.29 10.26 -18.67
CA PHE A 204 -28.05 9.24 -19.39
C PHE A 204 -27.28 8.85 -20.65
N LEU A 205 -27.10 7.56 -20.88
CA LEU A 205 -26.73 7.02 -22.18
C LEU A 205 -28.00 6.94 -23.02
N VAL A 206 -28.10 7.81 -24.00
CA VAL A 206 -29.28 7.91 -24.87
C VAL A 206 -28.97 7.18 -26.16
N LEU A 207 -29.68 6.07 -26.37
CA LEU A 207 -29.67 5.29 -27.59
C LEU A 207 -30.69 5.87 -28.58
N THR A 208 -30.31 5.96 -29.84
CA THR A 208 -31.16 6.44 -30.93
C THR A 208 -31.49 5.28 -31.88
N SER A 209 -32.76 5.17 -32.27
CA SER A 209 -33.26 4.21 -33.27
C SER A 209 -32.82 2.78 -32.98
N GLY A 210 -33.57 2.09 -32.14
CA GLY A 210 -33.20 0.75 -31.71
C GLY A 210 -34.36 -0.15 -31.30
N HIS A 211 -33.96 -1.37 -30.94
CA HIS A 211 -34.85 -2.46 -30.56
C HIS A 211 -34.39 -3.05 -29.23
N ARG A 212 -35.34 -3.38 -28.36
CA ARG A 212 -35.10 -4.15 -27.14
C ARG A 212 -35.91 -5.44 -27.17
N TYR A 213 -35.21 -6.55 -27.04
CA TYR A 213 -35.74 -7.90 -27.00
C TYR A 213 -35.65 -8.41 -25.56
N ASP A 214 -36.78 -8.58 -24.88
CA ASP A 214 -36.81 -9.19 -23.55
C ASP A 214 -37.32 -10.62 -23.65
N LEU A 215 -36.50 -11.57 -23.21
CA LEU A 215 -36.82 -13.00 -23.21
C LEU A 215 -36.93 -13.52 -21.79
N LYS A 216 -38.03 -14.20 -21.46
CA LYS A 216 -38.19 -14.83 -20.14
C LYS A 216 -37.53 -16.21 -20.14
N PRO A 217 -36.50 -16.47 -19.31
CA PRO A 217 -35.81 -17.76 -19.32
C PRO A 217 -36.78 -18.93 -19.04
N GLY A 218 -36.71 -19.97 -19.87
CA GLY A 218 -37.53 -21.18 -19.74
C GLY A 218 -39.00 -21.03 -20.14
N LYS A 219 -39.44 -19.86 -20.63
CA LYS A 219 -40.79 -19.63 -21.16
C LYS A 219 -40.71 -19.11 -22.59
N SER A 220 -41.79 -19.30 -23.36
CA SER A 220 -41.93 -18.73 -24.71
C SER A 220 -42.40 -17.26 -24.70
N ASP A 221 -42.50 -16.64 -23.53
CA ASP A 221 -42.91 -15.25 -23.38
C ASP A 221 -41.74 -14.34 -23.83
N PHE A 222 -41.97 -13.53 -24.87
CA PHE A 222 -41.02 -12.52 -25.33
C PHE A 222 -41.70 -11.15 -25.46
N ARG A 223 -40.92 -10.09 -25.27
CA ARG A 223 -41.36 -8.71 -25.53
C ARG A 223 -40.40 -8.06 -26.52
N LEU A 224 -40.97 -7.34 -27.46
CA LEU A 224 -40.24 -6.51 -28.42
C LEU A 224 -40.63 -5.06 -28.18
N PHE A 225 -39.64 -4.20 -28.02
CA PHE A 225 -39.83 -2.76 -27.92
C PHE A 225 -39.01 -2.08 -29.02
N ASP A 226 -39.72 -1.39 -29.92
CA ASP A 226 -39.12 -0.47 -30.86
C ASP A 226 -39.08 0.92 -30.23
N PHE A 227 -37.91 1.57 -30.27
CA PHE A 227 -37.75 2.90 -29.70
C PHE A 227 -37.01 3.83 -30.66
N GLU A 228 -37.47 5.07 -30.74
CA GLU A 228 -36.72 6.14 -31.39
C GLU A 228 -35.63 6.67 -30.46
N ARG A 229 -35.93 6.76 -29.16
CA ARG A 229 -34.99 7.22 -28.14
C ARG A 229 -35.15 6.40 -26.87
N TYR A 230 -34.05 5.83 -26.37
CA TYR A 230 -34.05 5.03 -25.16
C TYR A 230 -32.88 5.42 -24.26
N GLY A 231 -33.19 5.95 -23.09
CA GLY A 231 -32.20 6.42 -22.12
C GLY A 231 -31.96 5.40 -21.02
N PHE A 232 -30.72 4.93 -20.90
CA PHE A 232 -30.25 4.29 -19.67
C PHE A 232 -29.66 5.36 -18.76
N ARG A 233 -30.14 5.48 -17.52
CA ARG A 233 -29.42 6.29 -16.54
C ARG A 233 -28.06 5.64 -16.29
N LEU A 234 -27.00 6.36 -16.60
CA LEU A 234 -25.66 5.99 -16.16
C LEU A 234 -25.62 6.36 -14.69
N GLU A 235 -25.85 5.38 -13.82
CA GLU A 235 -25.58 5.55 -12.40
C GLU A 235 -24.12 6.00 -12.28
N SER A 236 -23.92 7.25 -11.85
CA SER A 236 -22.63 7.66 -11.32
C SER A 236 -22.28 6.64 -10.26
N LYS A 237 -21.08 6.08 -10.31
CA LYS A 237 -20.58 5.11 -9.33
C LYS A 237 -20.41 5.70 -7.92
N SER A 238 -21.33 6.53 -7.45
CA SER A 238 -21.58 6.65 -6.02
C SER A 238 -22.28 5.39 -5.46
N ASP A 239 -22.96 4.59 -6.31
CA ASP A 239 -23.75 3.41 -5.87
C ASP A 239 -23.28 2.04 -6.40
N SER A 240 -22.07 1.92 -6.99
CA SER A 240 -21.57 0.60 -7.39
C SER A 240 -21.09 -0.21 -6.17
N THR A 241 -22.01 -1.03 -5.70
CA THR A 241 -21.96 -2.14 -4.75
C THR A 241 -20.77 -3.10 -4.97
N SER A 242 -19.61 -2.70 -4.46
CA SER A 242 -18.84 -3.60 -3.63
C SER A 242 -18.45 -2.83 -2.37
N LEU A 243 -18.72 -3.38 -1.19
CA LEU A 243 -18.24 -2.79 0.07
C LEU A 243 -16.73 -2.47 -0.01
N GLU A 244 -15.99 -3.25 -0.79
CA GLU A 244 -14.56 -3.05 -1.04
C GLU A 244 -14.23 -1.77 -1.82
N ALA A 245 -14.96 -1.42 -2.88
CA ALA A 245 -14.70 -0.22 -3.66
C ALA A 245 -14.98 1.06 -2.85
N VAL A 246 -16.13 1.11 -2.16
CA VAL A 246 -16.51 2.21 -1.27
C VAL A 246 -15.50 2.36 -0.13
N ARG A 247 -15.04 1.23 0.45
CA ARG A 247 -14.02 1.24 1.49
C ARG A 247 -12.67 1.73 0.96
N ARG A 248 -12.24 1.33 -0.24
CA ARG A 248 -10.99 1.80 -0.85
C ARG A 248 -11.02 3.29 -1.14
N GLU A 249 -12.13 3.82 -1.64
CA GLU A 249 -12.30 5.25 -1.88
C GLU A 249 -12.32 6.06 -0.58
N ALA A 250 -13.03 5.58 0.44
CA ALA A 250 -13.03 6.20 1.77
C ALA A 250 -11.63 6.16 2.42
N GLU A 251 -10.90 5.05 2.28
CA GLU A 251 -9.52 4.93 2.73
C GLU A 251 -8.58 5.88 1.99
N GLY A 252 -8.74 6.06 0.67
CA GLY A 252 -7.96 7.00 -0.14
C GLY A 252 -8.16 8.44 0.33
N LYS A 253 -9.44 8.84 0.46
CA LYS A 253 -9.82 10.17 0.96
C LYS A 253 -9.24 10.44 2.35
N ILE A 254 -9.31 9.48 3.28
CA ILE A 254 -8.75 9.62 4.62
C ILE A 254 -7.21 9.70 4.60
N LYS A 255 -6.54 8.90 3.76
CA LYS A 255 -5.07 8.94 3.59
C LYS A 255 -4.60 10.30 3.05
N GLY A 256 -5.38 10.95 2.20
CA GLY A 256 -5.13 12.29 1.65
C GLY A 256 -5.38 13.46 2.59
N ARG A 257 -6.15 13.28 3.68
CA ARG A 257 -6.47 14.41 4.57
C ARG A 257 -5.22 15.03 5.20
N PRO A 258 -5.07 16.36 5.19
CA PRO A 258 -4.01 17.06 5.92
C PRO A 258 -3.98 16.65 7.40
N THR A 259 -2.78 16.53 7.96
CA THR A 259 -2.60 16.09 9.36
C THR A 259 -3.34 16.98 10.36
N ALA A 260 -3.36 18.30 10.14
CA ALA A 260 -4.10 19.23 11.00
C ALA A 260 -5.62 18.92 11.04
N GLN A 261 -6.20 18.53 9.91
CA GLN A 261 -7.62 18.15 9.86
C GLN A 261 -7.88 16.81 10.55
N LEU A 262 -6.94 15.86 10.48
CA LEU A 262 -7.08 14.58 11.19
C LEU A 262 -7.02 14.73 12.71
N VAL A 263 -6.27 15.72 13.22
CA VAL A 263 -6.19 15.98 14.66
C VAL A 263 -7.44 16.69 15.18
N ALA A 264 -8.07 17.52 14.35
CA ALA A 264 -9.32 18.19 14.69
C ALA A 264 -10.57 17.30 14.53
N ASP A 265 -10.45 16.22 13.75
CA ASP A 265 -11.53 15.26 13.49
C ASP A 265 -11.58 14.20 14.58
N ASP A 266 -12.69 14.14 15.32
CA ASP A 266 -12.86 13.24 16.46
C ASP A 266 -13.23 11.80 16.08
N THR A 267 -13.30 11.49 14.79
CA THR A 267 -13.64 10.14 14.33
C THR A 267 -12.50 9.14 14.57
N ASP A 268 -12.87 7.91 14.93
CA ASP A 268 -11.95 6.78 15.11
C ASP A 268 -11.07 6.52 13.88
N ARG A 269 -11.62 6.70 12.68
CA ARG A 269 -10.87 6.55 11.43
C ARG A 269 -9.79 7.62 11.27
N ALA A 270 -10.07 8.86 11.68
CA ALA A 270 -9.10 9.94 11.64
C ALA A 270 -7.96 9.71 12.65
N ARG A 271 -8.31 9.31 13.88
CA ARG A 271 -7.36 8.92 14.93
C ARG A 271 -6.49 7.75 14.50
N ALA A 272 -7.06 6.72 13.87
CA ALA A 272 -6.30 5.57 13.34
C ALA A 272 -5.30 5.99 12.26
N GLN A 273 -5.71 6.88 11.34
CA GLN A 273 -4.80 7.37 10.30
C GLN A 273 -3.69 8.26 10.88
N PHE A 274 -4.00 9.08 11.87
CA PHE A 274 -3.01 9.88 12.58
C PHE A 274 -2.01 8.98 13.34
N MET A 275 -2.49 7.94 14.02
CA MET A 275 -1.67 6.92 14.68
C MET A 275 -0.69 6.30 13.68
N TRP A 276 -1.16 5.89 12.50
CA TRP A 276 -0.32 5.30 11.46
C TRP A 276 0.82 6.24 11.01
N ARG A 277 0.55 7.55 10.86
CA ARG A 277 1.56 8.55 10.48
C ARG A 277 2.66 8.71 11.54
N LEU A 278 2.28 8.62 12.82
CA LEU A 278 3.20 8.68 13.96
C LEU A 278 3.94 7.36 14.20
N ALA A 279 3.30 6.23 13.89
CA ALA A 279 3.85 4.92 14.14
C ALA A 279 5.03 4.59 13.22
N LEU A 280 5.01 5.05 11.96
CA LEU A 280 6.10 4.80 11.00
C LEU A 280 7.48 5.31 11.44
N PRO A 281 7.67 6.59 11.83
CA PRO A 281 8.97 7.06 12.29
C PRO A 281 9.42 6.37 13.60
N LEU A 282 8.49 6.07 14.51
CA LEU A 282 8.80 5.29 15.73
C LEU A 282 9.19 3.84 15.39
N ALA A 283 8.54 3.25 14.39
CA ALA A 283 8.85 1.91 13.90
C ALA A 283 10.26 1.85 13.30
N ALA A 284 10.65 2.87 12.51
CA ALA A 284 11.99 2.96 11.94
C ALA A 284 13.08 2.99 13.03
N LEU A 285 12.90 3.79 14.08
CA LEU A 285 13.80 3.83 15.23
C LEU A 285 13.88 2.47 15.95
N ASN A 286 12.73 1.90 16.28
CA ASN A 286 12.67 0.62 17.00
C ASN A 286 13.30 -0.52 16.19
N LEU A 287 13.02 -0.59 14.88
CA LEU A 287 13.62 -1.58 13.99
C LEU A 287 15.13 -1.43 13.92
N ALA A 288 15.63 -0.19 13.74
CA ALA A 288 17.08 0.07 13.69
C ALA A 288 17.78 -0.39 14.97
N LEU A 289 17.17 -0.18 16.14
CA LEU A 289 17.72 -0.65 17.42
C LEU A 289 17.59 -2.17 17.60
N LEU A 290 16.47 -2.75 17.20
CA LEU A 290 16.21 -4.19 17.28
C LEU A 290 17.11 -4.99 16.33
N ALA A 291 17.57 -4.39 15.24
CA ALA A 291 18.57 -4.98 14.35
C ALA A 291 19.90 -5.31 15.06
N ILE A 292 20.26 -4.65 16.16
CA ILE A 292 21.50 -4.92 16.91
C ILE A 292 21.49 -6.36 17.48
N PRO A 293 20.55 -6.74 18.36
CA PRO A 293 20.54 -8.08 18.92
C PRO A 293 20.11 -9.17 17.92
N LEU A 294 19.38 -8.81 16.86
CA LEU A 294 18.99 -9.73 15.77
C LEU A 294 20.18 -10.06 14.86
N GLY A 295 21.02 -9.08 14.53
CA GLY A 295 22.22 -9.27 13.72
C GLY A 295 23.38 -9.95 14.46
N ALA A 296 23.23 -10.17 15.77
CA ALA A 296 24.20 -10.90 16.59
C ALA A 296 24.15 -12.41 16.30
N VAL A 297 24.74 -12.79 15.17
CA VAL A 297 24.75 -14.17 14.67
C VAL A 297 25.95 -14.96 15.18
N ASN A 298 25.78 -16.27 15.32
CA ASN A 298 26.92 -17.17 15.53
C ASN A 298 27.55 -17.45 14.16
N PRO A 299 28.86 -17.20 13.96
CA PRO A 299 29.53 -17.44 12.67
C PRO A 299 29.44 -18.88 12.13
N ARG A 300 29.03 -19.83 12.99
CA ARG A 300 28.96 -21.28 12.72
C ARG A 300 27.57 -21.77 12.29
N LEU A 301 26.53 -20.94 12.38
CA LEU A 301 25.18 -21.26 11.88
C LEU A 301 24.96 -20.64 10.50
N GLY A 302 24.25 -21.36 9.63
CA GLY A 302 24.15 -21.09 8.18
C GLY A 302 23.65 -19.68 7.81
N ARG A 303 24.05 -19.24 6.60
CA ARG A 303 23.98 -17.85 6.09
C ARG A 303 22.60 -17.17 6.13
N SER A 304 21.51 -17.93 5.98
CA SER A 304 20.19 -17.39 5.59
C SER A 304 19.14 -17.34 6.71
N GLY A 305 19.28 -18.16 7.76
CA GLY A 305 18.25 -18.29 8.80
C GLY A 305 18.02 -17.00 9.59
N ASP A 306 19.10 -16.27 9.90
CA ASP A 306 19.04 -15.07 10.73
C ASP A 306 18.40 -13.88 10.00
N PHE A 307 18.68 -13.72 8.70
CA PHE A 307 18.02 -12.70 7.87
C PHE A 307 16.53 -12.99 7.70
N LEU A 308 16.17 -14.27 7.53
CA LEU A 308 14.77 -14.68 7.43
C LEU A 308 14.03 -14.42 8.75
N LEU A 309 14.61 -14.78 9.90
CA LEU A 309 14.02 -14.51 11.20
C LEU A 309 13.88 -13.00 11.46
N ALA A 310 14.91 -12.21 11.17
CA ALA A 310 14.86 -10.76 11.34
C ALA A 310 13.82 -10.12 10.41
N GLY A 311 13.73 -10.59 9.16
CA GLY A 311 12.68 -10.19 8.21
C GLY A 311 11.28 -10.52 8.71
N LEU A 312 11.07 -11.72 9.26
CA LEU A 312 9.79 -12.12 9.87
C LEU A 312 9.42 -11.26 11.08
N VAL A 313 10.39 -10.92 11.94
CA VAL A 313 10.15 -10.02 13.08
C VAL A 313 9.77 -8.61 12.61
N GLY A 314 10.47 -8.09 11.59
CA GLY A 314 10.13 -6.80 10.99
C GLY A 314 8.75 -6.80 10.32
N LEU A 315 8.42 -7.88 9.60
CA LEU A 315 7.10 -8.08 8.99
C LEU A 315 6.01 -8.18 10.06
N LEU A 316 6.24 -8.95 11.12
CA LEU A 316 5.33 -9.06 12.27
C LEU A 316 5.07 -7.69 12.89
N TYR A 317 6.11 -6.88 13.08
CA TYR A 317 5.97 -5.53 13.63
C TYR A 317 5.06 -4.65 12.77
N MET A 318 5.32 -4.58 11.47
CA MET A 318 4.51 -3.78 10.54
C MET A 318 3.06 -4.28 10.47
N ASN A 319 2.84 -5.59 10.55
CA ASN A 319 1.50 -6.16 10.59
C ASN A 319 0.77 -5.83 11.90
N LEU A 320 1.45 -5.85 13.04
CA LEU A 320 0.84 -5.45 14.32
C LEU A 320 0.47 -3.96 14.34
N ILE A 321 1.26 -3.09 13.72
CA ILE A 321 0.88 -1.67 13.56
C ILE A 321 -0.38 -1.56 12.68
N ASN A 322 -0.46 -2.31 11.57
CA ASN A 322 -1.65 -2.31 10.71
C ASN A 322 -2.88 -2.86 11.44
N LEU A 323 -2.71 -3.91 12.25
CA LEU A 323 -3.77 -4.49 13.07
C LEU A 323 -4.27 -3.49 14.11
N SER A 324 -3.34 -2.83 14.82
CA SER A 324 -3.67 -1.77 15.78
C SER A 324 -4.43 -0.62 15.11
N LYS A 325 -3.97 -0.17 13.95
CA LYS A 325 -4.70 0.82 13.13
C LYS A 325 -6.13 0.35 12.81
N GLY A 326 -6.30 -0.91 12.42
CA GLY A 326 -7.61 -1.49 12.14
C GLY A 326 -8.52 -1.50 13.36
N TRP A 327 -8.00 -1.87 14.53
CA TRP A 327 -8.75 -1.86 15.79
C TRP A 327 -9.13 -0.45 16.25
N ILE A 328 -8.23 0.53 16.14
CA ILE A 328 -8.55 1.94 16.41
C ILE A 328 -9.63 2.41 15.42
N SER A 329 -9.48 2.11 14.13
CA SER A 329 -10.43 2.55 13.09
C SER A 329 -11.85 1.97 13.27
N ASN A 330 -11.99 0.87 14.01
CA ASN A 330 -13.25 0.20 14.31
C ASN A 330 -13.76 0.52 15.73
N GLY A 331 -13.13 1.44 16.47
CA GLY A 331 -13.51 1.81 17.83
C GLY A 331 -13.24 0.73 18.89
N GLN A 332 -12.45 -0.30 18.56
CA GLN A 332 -12.16 -1.42 19.47
C GLN A 332 -10.99 -1.12 20.44
N LEU A 333 -10.13 -0.18 20.07
CA LEU A 333 -8.92 0.15 20.81
C LEU A 333 -8.74 1.66 20.87
N ASP A 334 -8.46 2.19 22.05
CA ASP A 334 -8.14 3.61 22.22
C ASP A 334 -6.86 4.00 21.47
N PHE A 335 -6.80 5.24 20.98
CA PHE A 335 -5.67 5.79 20.25
C PHE A 335 -4.35 5.67 21.02
N GLY A 336 -4.34 6.03 22.31
CA GLY A 336 -3.13 6.05 23.12
C GLY A 336 -2.58 4.65 23.34
N VAL A 337 -3.47 3.72 23.68
CA VAL A 337 -3.10 2.30 23.87
C VAL A 337 -2.62 1.72 22.54
N GLY A 338 -3.36 1.93 21.45
CA GLY A 338 -3.02 1.36 20.16
C GLY A 338 -1.71 1.87 19.56
N LEU A 339 -1.38 3.15 19.78
CA LEU A 339 -0.09 3.70 19.39
C LEU A 339 1.05 3.08 20.20
N TRP A 340 0.99 3.17 21.54
CA TRP A 340 2.15 2.84 22.36
C TRP A 340 2.34 1.35 22.61
N LEU A 341 1.28 0.54 22.67
CA LEU A 341 1.36 -0.88 23.01
C LEU A 341 2.32 -1.64 22.08
N VAL A 342 2.15 -1.44 20.77
CA VAL A 342 2.95 -2.14 19.75
C VAL A 342 4.41 -1.66 19.80
N HIS A 343 4.65 -0.36 19.94
CA HIS A 343 6.01 0.17 20.05
C HIS A 343 6.71 -0.27 21.35
N ALA A 344 6.00 -0.25 22.47
CA ALA A 344 6.51 -0.69 23.77
C ALA A 344 6.85 -2.18 23.77
N LEU A 345 6.03 -3.03 23.12
CA LEU A 345 6.30 -4.46 22.97
C LEU A 345 7.61 -4.72 22.23
N PHE A 346 7.84 -4.06 21.09
CA PHE A 346 9.06 -4.24 20.31
C PHE A 346 10.28 -3.61 20.97
N LEU A 347 10.11 -2.51 21.69
CA LEU A 347 11.16 -1.92 22.51
C LEU A 347 11.54 -2.86 23.67
N ALA A 348 10.56 -3.47 24.33
CA ALA A 348 10.77 -4.46 25.39
C ALA A 348 11.47 -5.71 24.85
N LEU A 349 11.07 -6.19 23.66
CA LEU A 349 11.76 -7.28 22.97
C LEU A 349 13.23 -6.94 22.70
N MET A 350 13.51 -5.73 22.19
CA MET A 350 14.88 -5.24 21.97
C MET A 350 15.68 -5.26 23.28
N MET A 351 15.13 -4.69 24.35
CA MET A 351 15.78 -4.64 25.66
C MET A 351 16.03 -6.03 26.24
N TYR A 352 15.05 -6.93 26.14
CA TYR A 352 15.16 -8.32 26.59
C TYR A 352 16.26 -9.07 25.84
N MET A 353 16.30 -8.96 24.51
CA MET A 353 17.34 -9.60 23.71
C MET A 353 18.72 -9.02 24.01
N MET A 354 18.83 -7.70 24.14
CA MET A 354 20.08 -7.02 24.52
C MET A 354 20.58 -7.52 25.89
N TRP A 355 19.69 -7.60 26.87
CA TRP A 355 20.00 -8.08 28.22
C TRP A 355 20.47 -9.53 28.23
N ARG A 356 19.81 -10.41 27.47
CA ARG A 356 20.20 -11.81 27.33
C ARG A 356 21.59 -11.95 26.71
N ARG A 357 21.96 -11.08 25.77
CA ARG A 357 23.28 -11.09 25.11
C ARG A 357 24.39 -10.55 25.99
N LEU A 358 24.08 -9.57 26.85
CA LEU A 358 25.05 -8.98 27.78
C LEU A 358 25.33 -9.87 29.00
N ARG A 359 24.46 -10.82 29.32
CA ARG A 359 24.67 -11.79 30.40
C ARG A 359 25.63 -12.90 29.95
N VAL A 360 26.87 -12.85 30.43
CA VAL A 360 27.81 -13.97 30.32
C VAL A 360 27.26 -15.15 31.14
N LYS A 361 27.02 -16.30 30.50
CA LYS A 361 26.65 -17.53 31.22
C LYS A 361 27.86 -18.00 32.03
N ALA A 362 27.65 -18.28 33.32
CA ALA A 362 28.69 -18.87 34.17
C ALA A 362 29.21 -20.18 33.54
N PRO A 363 30.53 -20.45 33.59
CA PRO A 363 31.09 -21.68 33.06
C PRO A 363 30.42 -22.89 33.74
N LYS A 364 30.10 -23.92 32.95
CA LYS A 364 29.52 -25.16 33.45
C LYS A 364 30.52 -25.78 34.44
N LYS A 365 30.11 -26.02 35.69
CA LYS A 365 30.99 -26.66 36.69
C LYS A 365 31.52 -27.99 36.12
N PRO A 366 32.82 -28.29 36.27
CA PRO A 366 33.37 -29.55 35.78
C PRO A 366 32.63 -30.72 36.44
N SER A 367 32.27 -31.72 35.65
CA SER A 367 31.71 -32.97 36.15
C SER A 367 32.70 -33.60 37.13
N PRO A 368 32.24 -34.13 38.28
CA PRO A 368 33.13 -34.86 39.18
C PRO A 368 33.79 -36.02 38.42
N PRO A 369 35.07 -36.34 38.71
CA PRO A 369 35.73 -37.48 38.09
C PRO A 369 34.92 -38.74 38.35
N ALA A 370 34.72 -39.56 37.31
CA ALA A 370 34.11 -40.86 37.46
C ALA A 370 34.97 -41.66 38.45
N THR A 371 34.38 -42.00 39.61
CA THR A 371 34.98 -42.94 40.55
C THR A 371 35.04 -44.29 39.86
N ALA A 372 36.26 -44.81 39.70
CA ALA A 372 36.55 -46.11 39.10
C ALA A 372 36.03 -47.27 39.96
#